data_AF-A0A962I6W5-F1
#
_entry.id   AF-A0A962I6W5-F1
#
_cell.length_a   1.000
_cell.length_b   1.000
_cell.length_c   1.000
_cell.angle_alpha   90.00
_cell.angle_beta   90.00
_cell.angle_gamma   90.00
#
_symmetry.space_group_name_H-M   'P 1'
#
loop_
_entity.id
_entity.type
_entity.pdbx_description
1 polymer ?
#
loop_
_entity_poly.entity_id
_entity_poly.type
_entity_poly.pdbx_seq_one_letter_code
_entity_poly.pdbx_strand_id
1 'polypeptide(L)'
;MRWTRPILVLIALLGLLGCASGGRTRPPLPMADVDLPRFMGTWHVIAHIPYFFENGKVATRDVYRLRDDGRIDNDFVFKKALDQPDRRWQGVSEVVPGSAGSRWRVQFIWPFSSEVVIVHVDDDYAGAALATPNRKLAWIFGRSPQMTGERRTRLVAQLAAAGVDVSRLRDVPQLPQGE
;
A
#
# COMPACT_ATOMS: atom_id res chain seq x y z
N MET A 1 -20.59 9.86 -76.44
CA MET A 1 -19.53 9.06 -75.79
C MET A 1 -19.81 9.04 -74.30
N ARG A 2 -20.01 7.86 -73.72
CA ARG A 2 -20.18 7.66 -72.27
C ARG A 2 -18.92 8.15 -71.55
N TRP A 3 -18.99 8.51 -70.26
CA TRP A 3 -18.10 8.03 -69.18
C TRP A 3 -18.46 8.69 -67.83
N THR A 4 -18.93 7.83 -66.91
CA THR A 4 -18.73 7.77 -65.44
C THR A 4 -18.92 9.02 -64.54
N ARG A 5 -19.99 8.97 -63.72
CA ARG A 5 -20.02 9.43 -62.30
C ARG A 5 -19.10 8.50 -61.46
N PRO A 6 -18.77 8.70 -60.15
CA PRO A 6 -19.16 9.73 -59.16
C PRO A 6 -18.01 10.17 -58.21
N ILE A 7 -18.08 11.32 -57.50
CA ILE A 7 -17.32 11.48 -56.22
C ILE A 7 -18.17 12.26 -55.20
N LEU A 8 -18.95 11.48 -54.43
CA LEU A 8 -19.45 11.80 -53.10
C LEU A 8 -18.29 11.59 -52.10
N VAL A 9 -17.39 12.56 -51.92
CA VAL A 9 -16.39 12.51 -50.83
C VAL A 9 -16.05 13.95 -50.41
N LEU A 10 -16.90 14.59 -49.62
CA LEU A 10 -16.51 15.83 -48.93
C LEU A 10 -17.24 16.02 -47.59
N ILE A 11 -17.46 14.94 -46.83
CA ILE A 11 -17.94 15.00 -45.44
C ILE A 11 -17.20 13.92 -44.64
N ALA A 12 -15.90 14.13 -44.37
CA ALA A 12 -15.13 13.24 -43.50
C ALA A 12 -13.87 13.91 -42.93
N LEU A 13 -13.92 15.21 -42.56
CA LEU A 13 -12.73 15.93 -42.06
C LEU A 13 -12.99 16.87 -40.88
N LEU A 14 -14.04 16.62 -40.08
CA LEU A 14 -14.31 17.34 -38.83
C LEU A 14 -14.53 16.39 -37.64
N GLY A 15 -13.58 15.47 -37.40
CA GLY A 15 -13.70 14.44 -36.36
C GLY A 15 -12.49 14.23 -35.47
N LEU A 16 -11.51 15.14 -35.44
CA LEU A 16 -10.26 14.95 -34.66
C LEU A 16 -9.89 16.22 -33.87
N LEU A 17 -10.79 16.69 -33.03
CA LEU A 17 -10.45 17.45 -31.83
C LEU A 17 -10.83 16.57 -30.62
N GLY A 18 -10.18 15.41 -30.54
CA GLY A 18 -10.19 14.60 -29.34
C GLY A 18 -9.49 15.40 -28.25
N CYS A 19 -10.24 15.87 -27.26
CA CYS A 19 -9.71 16.42 -26.04
C CYS A 19 -8.72 15.39 -25.46
N ALA A 20 -7.43 15.66 -25.61
CA ALA A 20 -6.40 15.05 -24.79
C ALA A 20 -6.68 15.50 -23.35
N SER A 21 -7.54 14.76 -22.65
CA SER A 21 -7.63 14.81 -21.21
C SER A 21 -6.27 14.33 -20.71
N GLY A 22 -5.34 15.27 -20.52
CA GLY A 22 -4.09 15.06 -19.83
C GLY A 22 -4.41 14.59 -18.44
N GLY A 23 -4.55 13.27 -18.27
CA GLY A 23 -4.62 12.65 -16.96
C GLY A 23 -3.38 13.10 -16.23
N ARG A 24 -3.55 13.89 -15.16
CA ARG A 24 -2.44 14.32 -14.31
C ARG A 24 -1.76 13.05 -13.81
N THR A 25 -0.64 12.68 -14.42
CA THR A 25 0.22 11.62 -13.93
C THR A 25 0.77 12.10 -12.60
N ARG A 26 0.21 11.59 -11.51
CA ARG A 26 0.67 11.90 -10.17
C ARG A 26 2.13 11.43 -10.06
N PRO A 27 3.04 12.20 -9.44
CA PRO A 27 4.40 11.73 -9.25
C PRO A 27 4.41 10.39 -8.49
N PRO A 28 5.47 9.57 -8.65
CA PRO A 28 5.66 8.38 -7.83
C PRO A 28 5.58 8.69 -6.33
N LEU A 29 5.30 7.68 -5.52
CA LEU A 29 5.41 7.83 -4.07
C LEU A 29 6.87 8.07 -3.68
N PRO A 30 7.13 8.87 -2.62
CA PRO A 30 8.41 8.85 -1.95
C PRO A 30 8.76 7.42 -1.52
N MET A 31 10.03 7.06 -1.60
CA MET A 31 10.56 5.75 -1.27
C MET A 31 11.60 5.92 -0.18
N ALA A 32 11.40 5.27 0.96
CA ALA A 32 12.41 5.20 2.00
C ALA A 32 13.62 4.35 1.54
N ASP A 33 14.77 4.53 2.17
CA ASP A 33 15.86 3.56 2.08
C ASP A 33 15.68 2.52 3.18
N VAL A 34 15.44 1.26 2.81
CA VAL A 34 15.02 0.20 3.72
C VAL A 34 16.09 -0.89 3.82
N ASP A 35 16.66 -1.01 5.02
CA ASP A 35 17.42 -2.18 5.46
C ASP A 35 16.43 -3.33 5.76
N LEU A 36 16.34 -4.29 4.83
CA LEU A 36 15.40 -5.40 4.93
C LEU A 36 15.59 -6.22 6.22
N PRO A 37 16.80 -6.67 6.60
CA PRO A 37 17.03 -7.32 7.89
C PRO A 37 16.43 -6.57 9.08
N ARG A 38 16.62 -5.24 9.16
CA ARG A 38 16.06 -4.42 10.25
C ARG A 38 14.55 -4.24 10.15
N PHE A 39 13.97 -4.33 8.96
CA PHE A 39 12.53 -4.23 8.73
C PHE A 39 11.78 -5.53 9.08
N MET A 40 12.46 -6.68 9.13
CA MET A 40 11.83 -7.96 9.46
C MET A 40 11.25 -8.00 10.89
N GLY A 41 10.47 -9.04 11.17
CA GLY A 41 9.79 -9.22 12.45
C GLY A 41 8.36 -8.69 12.44
N THR A 42 7.83 -8.39 13.62
CA THR A 42 6.43 -8.02 13.80
C THR A 42 6.22 -6.52 13.67
N TRP A 43 5.15 -6.14 12.97
CA TRP A 43 4.62 -4.79 12.86
C TRP A 43 3.14 -4.80 13.21
N HIS A 44 2.75 -4.07 14.24
CA HIS A 44 1.35 -3.84 14.57
C HIS A 44 0.78 -2.77 13.64
N VAL A 45 -0.39 -3.04 13.06
CA VAL A 45 -1.10 -2.05 12.26
C VAL A 45 -1.83 -1.10 13.22
N ILE A 46 -1.31 0.11 13.37
CA ILE A 46 -1.85 1.11 14.29
C ILE A 46 -3.06 1.80 13.67
N ALA A 47 -2.95 2.16 12.39
CA ALA A 47 -4.03 2.74 11.62
C ALA A 47 -3.93 2.30 10.16
N HIS A 48 -5.06 2.28 9.48
CA HIS A 48 -5.12 1.98 8.06
C HIS A 48 -6.25 2.73 7.35
N ILE A 49 -6.22 2.76 6.02
CA ILE A 49 -7.41 3.07 5.23
C ILE A 49 -8.16 1.76 5.02
N PRO A 50 -9.33 1.56 5.66
CA PRO A 50 -10.02 0.28 5.64
C PRO A 50 -10.46 -0.08 4.23
N TYR A 51 -10.34 -1.37 3.93
CA TYR A 51 -10.88 -2.00 2.73
C TYR A 51 -11.51 -3.33 3.08
N PHE A 52 -12.25 -3.92 2.14
CA PHE A 52 -13.15 -5.05 2.42
C PHE A 52 -12.45 -6.25 3.08
N PHE A 53 -11.18 -6.51 2.78
CA PHE A 53 -10.43 -7.60 3.39
C PHE A 53 -9.96 -7.31 4.82
N GLU A 54 -9.84 -6.05 5.26
CA GLU A 54 -9.37 -5.74 6.61
C GLU A 54 -10.47 -5.21 7.53
N ASN A 55 -11.62 -4.84 7.00
CA ASN A 55 -12.71 -4.30 7.80
C ASN A 55 -13.20 -5.29 8.88
N GLY A 56 -13.40 -4.79 10.09
CA GLY A 56 -13.81 -5.57 11.26
C GLY A 56 -12.74 -6.47 11.87
N LYS A 57 -11.47 -6.34 11.45
CA LYS A 57 -10.34 -7.04 12.09
C LYS A 57 -9.70 -6.14 13.14
N VAL A 58 -9.28 -6.75 14.25
CA VAL A 58 -8.60 -6.08 15.36
C VAL A 58 -7.33 -6.82 15.73
N ALA A 59 -6.47 -6.19 16.54
CA ALA A 59 -5.15 -6.68 16.94
C ALA A 59 -4.31 -7.16 15.74
N THR A 60 -4.46 -6.45 14.61
CA THR A 60 -3.83 -6.83 13.34
C THR A 60 -2.34 -6.55 13.39
N ARG A 61 -1.55 -7.50 12.88
CA ARG A 61 -0.11 -7.39 12.76
C ARG A 61 0.41 -8.16 11.56
N ASP A 62 1.42 -7.61 10.91
CA ASP A 62 2.19 -8.28 9.89
C ASP A 62 3.46 -8.86 10.53
N VAL A 63 3.78 -10.11 10.18
CA VAL A 63 5.02 -10.75 10.60
C VAL A 63 5.84 -11.09 9.36
N TYR A 64 6.94 -10.37 9.19
CA TYR A 64 7.83 -10.52 8.04
C TYR A 64 9.05 -11.39 8.37
N ARG A 65 9.36 -12.35 7.49
CA ARG A 65 10.61 -13.14 7.58
C ARG A 65 11.28 -13.18 6.21
N LEU A 66 12.54 -12.76 6.17
CA LEU A 66 13.36 -12.81 4.96
C LEU A 66 13.82 -14.24 4.73
N ARG A 67 13.68 -14.74 3.51
CA ARG A 67 14.14 -16.05 3.07
C ARG A 67 15.50 -15.94 2.37
N ASP A 68 16.20 -17.06 2.26
CA ASP A 68 17.49 -17.17 1.56
C ASP A 68 17.37 -16.86 0.05
N ASP A 69 16.19 -17.07 -0.54
CA ASP A 69 15.89 -16.77 -1.94
C ASP A 69 15.52 -15.29 -2.19
N GLY A 70 15.59 -14.45 -1.15
CA GLY A 70 15.28 -13.02 -1.22
C GLY A 70 13.79 -12.69 -1.16
N ARG A 71 12.89 -13.69 -1.11
CA ARG A 71 11.46 -13.46 -0.86
C ARG A 71 11.21 -13.25 0.63
N ILE A 72 10.05 -12.70 0.95
CA ILE A 72 9.65 -12.37 2.31
C ILE A 72 8.35 -13.11 2.63
N ASP A 73 8.36 -13.99 3.62
CA ASP A 73 7.12 -14.49 4.23
C ASP A 73 6.38 -13.34 4.89
N ASN A 74 5.09 -13.20 4.57
CA ASN A 74 4.20 -12.18 5.13
C ASN A 74 3.00 -12.88 5.78
N ASP A 75 3.05 -13.05 7.11
CA ASP A 75 1.89 -13.52 7.86
C ASP A 75 1.08 -12.32 8.36
N PHE A 76 -0.09 -12.10 7.77
CA PHE A 76 -1.10 -11.17 8.28
C PHE A 76 -1.91 -11.88 9.38
N VAL A 77 -1.71 -11.47 10.63
CA VAL A 77 -2.38 -12.04 11.81
C VAL A 77 -3.41 -11.06 12.33
N PHE A 78 -4.60 -11.55 12.69
CA PHE A 78 -5.71 -10.72 13.15
C PHE A 78 -6.67 -11.48 14.06
N LYS A 79 -7.49 -10.75 14.80
CA LYS A 79 -8.66 -11.29 15.51
C LYS A 79 -9.97 -10.74 14.95
N LYS A 80 -11.07 -11.49 15.11
CA LYS A 80 -12.42 -11.00 14.80
C LYS A 80 -12.99 -10.07 15.87
N ALA A 81 -12.52 -10.23 17.11
CA ALA A 81 -12.78 -9.39 18.27
C ALA A 81 -11.60 -9.58 19.25
N LEU A 82 -11.37 -8.65 20.18
CA LEU A 82 -10.17 -8.69 21.04
C LEU A 82 -10.08 -9.95 21.91
N ASP A 83 -11.23 -10.52 22.29
CA ASP A 83 -11.39 -11.72 23.10
C ASP A 83 -11.40 -13.03 22.28
N GLN A 84 -11.27 -12.95 20.95
CA GLN A 84 -11.27 -14.12 20.07
C GLN A 84 -9.86 -14.59 19.71
N PRO A 85 -9.68 -15.87 19.33
CA PRO A 85 -8.38 -16.39 18.93
C PRO A 85 -7.86 -15.74 17.65
N ASP A 86 -6.54 -15.79 17.49
CA ASP A 86 -5.84 -15.31 16.30
C ASP A 86 -6.25 -16.12 15.07
N ARG A 87 -6.34 -15.42 13.95
CA ARG A 87 -6.40 -15.97 12.59
C ARG A 87 -5.21 -15.47 11.81
N ARG A 88 -4.80 -16.23 10.81
CA ARG A 88 -3.62 -15.94 10.00
C ARG A 88 -3.93 -16.12 8.52
N TRP A 89 -3.47 -15.17 7.72
CA TRP A 89 -3.35 -15.30 6.28
C TRP A 89 -1.88 -15.25 5.90
N GLN A 90 -1.44 -16.22 5.11
CA GLN A 90 -0.04 -16.33 4.71
C GLN A 90 0.11 -15.82 3.29
N GLY A 91 1.06 -14.93 3.10
CA GLY A 91 1.42 -14.37 1.82
C GLY A 91 2.92 -14.42 1.61
N VAL A 92 3.32 -14.14 0.38
CA VAL A 92 4.71 -13.99 -0.02
C VAL A 92 4.88 -12.61 -0.63
N SER A 93 5.94 -11.91 -0.24
CA SER A 93 6.30 -10.62 -0.78
C SER A 93 7.67 -10.67 -1.47
N GLU A 94 7.81 -9.88 -2.51
CA GLU A 94 9.04 -9.73 -3.28
C GLU A 94 9.38 -8.25 -3.41
N VAL A 95 10.65 -7.89 -3.17
CA VAL A 95 11.12 -6.53 -3.36
C VAL A 95 11.24 -6.22 -4.85
N VAL A 96 10.66 -5.11 -5.29
CA VAL A 96 10.81 -4.62 -6.65
C VAL A 96 12.25 -4.12 -6.84
N PRO A 97 13.00 -4.64 -7.82
CA PRO A 97 14.39 -4.24 -8.05
C PRO A 97 14.53 -2.73 -8.26
N GLY A 98 15.61 -2.14 -7.72
CA GLY A 98 15.88 -0.71 -7.83
C GLY A 98 15.03 0.20 -6.93
N SER A 99 14.26 -0.36 -6.00
CA SER A 99 13.42 0.42 -5.07
C SER A 99 14.08 0.72 -3.71
N ALA A 100 15.37 0.43 -3.53
CA ALA A 100 16.06 0.54 -2.23
C ALA A 100 15.31 -0.17 -1.08
N GLY A 101 14.75 -1.36 -1.36
CA GLY A 101 14.02 -2.15 -0.37
C GLY A 101 12.60 -1.66 -0.04
N SER A 102 12.12 -0.58 -0.67
CA SER A 102 10.90 0.11 -0.23
C SER A 102 9.62 -0.30 -0.94
N ARG A 103 9.69 -0.85 -2.16
CA ARG A 103 8.50 -1.24 -2.94
C ARG A 103 8.41 -2.74 -3.03
N TRP A 104 7.31 -3.30 -2.55
CA TRP A 104 7.10 -4.74 -2.49
C TRP A 104 5.88 -5.15 -3.32
N ARG A 105 5.98 -6.29 -4.00
CA ARG A 105 4.85 -7.02 -4.58
C ARG A 105 4.41 -8.08 -3.58
N VAL A 106 3.19 -7.98 -3.07
CA VAL A 106 2.61 -8.85 -2.04
C VAL A 106 1.56 -9.77 -2.68
N GLN A 107 1.63 -11.06 -2.38
CA GLN A 107 0.71 -12.08 -2.88
C GLN A 107 0.16 -12.93 -1.73
N PHE A 108 -1.13 -12.79 -1.44
CA PHE A 108 -1.86 -13.66 -0.50
C PHE A 108 -2.67 -14.77 -1.20
N ILE A 109 -3.09 -14.57 -2.45
CA ILE A 109 -3.90 -15.53 -3.21
C ILE A 109 -3.36 -15.57 -4.65
N TRP A 110 -2.84 -16.71 -5.07
CA TRP A 110 -2.40 -16.90 -6.46
C TRP A 110 -3.61 -16.88 -7.43
N PRO A 111 -3.53 -16.25 -8.62
CA PRO A 111 -2.36 -15.56 -9.21
C PRO A 111 -2.32 -14.05 -8.95
N PHE A 112 -3.10 -13.53 -8.00
CA PHE A 112 -3.22 -12.09 -7.76
C PHE A 112 -2.07 -11.57 -6.89
N SER A 113 -1.59 -10.37 -7.19
CA SER A 113 -0.65 -9.64 -6.34
C SER A 113 -1.05 -8.17 -6.26
N SER A 114 -0.57 -7.49 -5.24
CA SER A 114 -0.74 -6.06 -5.03
C SER A 114 0.60 -5.45 -4.65
N GLU A 115 0.78 -4.17 -4.91
CA GLU A 115 2.02 -3.48 -4.55
C GLU A 115 1.81 -2.52 -3.40
N VAL A 116 2.82 -2.46 -2.53
CA VAL A 116 2.93 -1.52 -1.42
C VAL A 116 4.28 -0.82 -1.48
N VAL A 117 4.31 0.42 -1.02
CA VAL A 117 5.52 1.23 -0.90
C VAL A 117 5.67 1.66 0.55
N ILE A 118 6.84 1.42 1.13
CA ILE A 118 7.29 2.00 2.39
C ILE A 118 7.69 3.44 2.09
N VAL A 119 6.78 4.35 2.42
CA VAL A 119 6.93 5.79 2.19
C VAL A 119 7.95 6.37 3.16
N HIS A 120 7.93 5.90 4.40
CA HIS A 120 8.83 6.32 5.48
C HIS A 120 9.00 5.18 6.48
N VAL A 121 10.19 5.06 7.06
CA VAL A 121 10.49 4.27 8.26
C VAL A 121 11.36 5.13 9.17
N ASP A 122 11.09 5.13 10.47
CA ASP A 122 11.92 5.84 11.44
C ASP A 122 13.34 5.22 11.51
N ASP A 123 14.36 6.01 11.85
CA ASP A 123 15.76 5.55 11.91
C ASP A 123 15.97 4.40 12.91
N ASP A 124 15.14 4.35 13.97
CA ASP A 124 15.11 3.30 14.98
C ASP A 124 14.26 2.09 14.57
N TYR A 125 13.59 2.14 13.41
CA TYR A 125 12.67 1.12 12.90
C TYR A 125 11.50 0.83 13.85
N ALA A 126 11.13 1.78 14.71
CA ALA A 126 10.00 1.64 15.64
C ALA A 126 8.64 1.99 15.01
N GLY A 127 8.64 2.79 13.94
CA GLY A 127 7.45 3.24 13.22
C GLY A 127 7.67 3.28 11.70
N ALA A 128 6.62 2.96 10.93
CA ALA A 128 6.67 3.03 9.47
C ALA A 128 5.32 3.47 8.88
N ALA A 129 5.38 4.09 7.70
CA ALA A 129 4.23 4.52 6.92
C ALA A 129 4.27 3.88 5.54
N LEU A 130 3.20 3.18 5.17
CA LEU A 130 3.10 2.43 3.92
C LEU A 130 1.87 2.90 3.12
N ALA A 131 1.97 2.85 1.80
CA ALA A 131 0.84 3.15 0.91
C ALA A 131 0.88 2.33 -0.38
N THR A 132 -0.29 2.08 -0.98
CA THR A 132 -0.34 1.54 -2.35
C THR A 132 0.06 2.63 -3.36
N PRO A 133 0.65 2.29 -4.52
CA PRO A 133 1.05 3.29 -5.53
C PRO A 133 -0.07 4.27 -5.95
N ASN A 134 -1.31 3.79 -5.99
CA ASN A 134 -2.51 4.58 -6.30
C ASN A 134 -3.06 5.40 -5.11
N ARG A 135 -2.44 5.30 -3.92
CA ARG A 135 -2.77 6.00 -2.67
C ARG A 135 -4.18 5.73 -2.14
N LYS A 136 -4.83 4.66 -2.62
CA LYS A 136 -6.17 4.30 -2.17
C LYS A 136 -6.16 3.62 -0.81
N LEU A 137 -5.08 2.90 -0.50
CA LEU A 137 -4.84 2.23 0.77
C LEU A 137 -3.53 2.76 1.37
N ALA A 138 -3.49 2.82 2.70
CA ALA A 138 -2.31 3.21 3.46
C ALA A 138 -2.38 2.60 4.85
N TRP A 139 -1.21 2.42 5.46
CA TRP A 139 -1.04 1.84 6.78
C TRP A 139 0.00 2.62 7.58
N ILE A 140 -0.21 2.66 8.88
CA ILE A 140 0.76 3.11 9.87
C ILE A 140 1.10 1.91 10.72
N PHE A 141 2.38 1.56 10.73
CA PHE A 141 2.91 0.43 11.48
C PHE A 141 3.71 0.89 12.69
N GLY A 142 3.66 0.09 13.76
CA GLY A 142 4.47 0.26 14.95
C GLY A 142 5.06 -1.07 15.43
N ARG A 143 6.24 -1.02 16.06
CA ARG A 143 6.82 -2.20 16.74
C ARG A 143 6.14 -2.53 18.06
N SER A 144 5.36 -1.60 18.60
CA SER A 144 4.48 -1.78 19.76
C SER A 144 3.01 -1.72 19.31
N PRO A 145 2.09 -2.47 19.94
CA PRO A 145 0.66 -2.36 19.67
C PRO A 145 0.09 -0.97 19.96
N GLN A 146 0.77 -0.17 20.78
CA GLN A 146 0.35 1.17 21.14
C GLN A 146 1.34 2.19 20.60
N MET A 147 0.83 3.17 19.84
CA MET A 147 1.63 4.28 19.32
C MET A 147 0.82 5.57 19.35
N THR A 148 1.26 6.51 20.18
CA THR A 148 0.63 7.82 20.37
C THR A 148 1.65 8.95 20.24
N GLY A 149 1.20 10.19 20.33
CA GLY A 149 2.06 11.36 20.37
C GLY A 149 2.77 11.66 19.04
N GLU A 150 4.00 12.17 19.16
CA GLU A 150 4.74 12.78 18.05
C GLU A 150 4.99 11.81 16.89
N ARG A 151 5.36 10.56 17.16
CA ARG A 151 5.63 9.56 16.11
C ARG A 151 4.41 9.32 15.24
N ARG A 152 3.23 9.13 15.85
CA ARG A 152 1.98 8.94 15.08
C ARG A 152 1.70 10.16 14.21
N THR A 153 1.81 11.37 14.77
CA THR A 153 1.60 12.62 14.02
C THR A 153 2.57 12.75 12.84
N ARG A 154 3.86 12.42 13.05
CA ARG A 154 4.90 12.44 12.00
C ARG A 154 4.58 11.46 10.87
N LEU A 155 4.22 10.22 11.19
CA LEU A 155 3.90 9.19 10.19
C LEU A 155 2.63 9.54 9.39
N VAL A 156 1.60 10.10 10.03
CA VAL A 156 0.43 10.64 9.32
C VAL A 156 0.85 11.76 8.36
N ALA A 157 1.71 12.68 8.80
CA ALA A 157 2.21 13.76 7.95
C ALA A 157 3.00 13.24 6.73
N GLN A 158 3.78 12.17 6.88
CA GLN A 158 4.48 11.53 5.75
C GLN A 158 3.50 10.98 4.70
N LEU A 159 2.42 10.32 5.14
CA LEU A 159 1.36 9.86 4.23
C LEU A 159 0.65 11.02 3.54
N ALA A 160 0.35 12.09 4.27
CA ALA A 160 -0.29 13.29 3.71
C ALA A 160 0.60 13.97 2.65
N ALA A 161 1.89 14.14 2.95
CA ALA A 161 2.89 14.69 2.01
C ALA A 161 3.05 13.81 0.77
N ALA A 162 2.95 12.48 0.93
CA ALA A 162 2.93 11.53 -0.17
C ALA A 162 1.62 11.56 -0.98
N GLY A 163 0.61 12.32 -0.55
CA GLY A 163 -0.64 12.54 -1.25
C GLY A 163 -1.76 11.54 -0.91
N VAL A 164 -1.62 10.81 0.18
CA VAL A 164 -2.69 9.97 0.72
C VAL A 164 -3.74 10.87 1.37
N ASP A 165 -5.03 10.54 1.16
CA ASP A 165 -6.13 11.18 1.89
C ASP A 165 -6.20 10.62 3.31
N VAL A 166 -5.46 11.26 4.22
CA VAL A 166 -5.34 10.83 5.63
C VAL A 166 -6.63 10.98 6.44
N SER A 167 -7.64 11.71 5.93
CA SER A 167 -8.95 11.78 6.58
C SER A 167 -9.69 10.44 6.60
N ARG A 168 -9.28 9.52 5.71
CA ARG A 168 -9.80 8.15 5.59
C ARG A 168 -9.10 7.16 6.51
N LEU A 169 -8.02 7.55 7.18
CA LEU A 169 -7.35 6.69 8.16
C LEU A 169 -8.30 6.41 9.33
N ARG A 170 -8.28 5.15 9.77
CA ARG A 170 -8.98 4.66 10.95
C ARG A 170 -7.99 3.91 11.82
N ASP A 171 -8.05 4.18 13.12
CA ASP A 171 -7.26 3.43 14.08
C ASP A 171 -7.76 1.98 14.12
N VAL A 172 -6.83 1.05 14.23
CA VAL A 172 -7.15 -0.35 14.43
C VAL A 172 -7.07 -0.65 15.93
N PRO A 173 -8.13 -1.18 16.55
CA PRO A 173 -8.07 -1.58 17.96
C PRO A 173 -6.95 -2.60 18.19
N GLN A 174 -6.09 -2.35 19.15
CA GLN A 174 -4.96 -3.21 19.52
C GLN A 174 -5.09 -3.68 20.98
N LEU A 175 -4.43 -4.78 21.32
CA LEU A 175 -4.32 -5.22 22.71
C LEU A 175 -3.46 -4.24 23.53
N PRO A 176 -3.64 -4.21 24.86
CA PRO A 176 -2.72 -3.51 25.75
C PRO A 176 -1.28 -4.00 25.57
N GLN A 177 -0.30 -3.16 25.91
CA GLN A 177 1.09 -3.58 25.91
C GLN A 177 1.33 -4.57 27.06
N GLY A 178 1.78 -5.79 26.75
CA GLY A 178 2.19 -6.79 27.74
C GLY A 178 1.18 -7.92 28.03
N GLU A 179 0.17 -8.10 27.17
CA GLU A 179 -0.76 -9.25 27.20
C GLU A 179 -0.39 -10.33 26.16
#